data_AF-A0A2N2T753-F1
#
_entry.id   AF-A0A2N2T753-F1
#
_cell.length_a   1.000
_cell.length_b   1.000
_cell.length_c   1.000
_cell.angle_alpha   90.00
_cell.angle_beta   90.00
_cell.angle_gamma   90.00
#
_symmetry.space_group_name_H-M   'P 1'
#
loop_
_entity.id
_entity.type
_entity.pdbx_description
1 polymer ?
#
loop_
_entity_poly.entity_id
_entity_poly.type
_entity_poly.pdbx_seq_one_letter_code
_entity_poly.pdbx_strand_id
1 'polypeptide(L)' 'VHEAVLADFADLSGYQVYACGAPVMVDNARDSFVQARNLPEDEFFADSFVYAADAEAETAA' A
#
# COMPACT_ATOMS: atom_id res chain seq x y z
N VAL A 1 2.31 8.73 7.21
CA VAL A 1 3.45 8.69 6.25
C VAL A 1 2.98 8.71 4.80
N HIS A 2 2.00 7.90 4.37
CA HIS A 2 1.46 7.99 3.00
C HIS A 2 0.91 9.39 2.68
N GLU A 3 0.27 10.07 3.65
CA GLU A 3 -0.14 11.47 3.51
C GLU A 3 0.99 12.45 3.15
N ALA A 4 2.20 12.23 3.68
CA ALA A 4 3.35 13.07 3.34
C ALA A 4 3.77 12.84 1.88
N VAL A 5 3.76 11.59 1.42
CA VAL A 5 4.01 11.25 0.00
C VAL A 5 2.98 11.90 -0.91
N LEU A 6 1.70 11.90 -0.52
CA LEU A 6 0.65 12.58 -1.28
C LEU A 6 0.84 14.10 -1.36
N ALA A 7 1.43 14.72 -0.33
CA ALA A 7 1.73 16.14 -0.32
C ALA A 7 2.97 16.48 -1.18
N ASP A 8 3.98 15.62 -1.18
CA ASP A 8 5.26 15.87 -1.85
C ASP A 8 5.23 15.49 -3.35
N PHE A 9 4.41 14.51 -3.73
CA PHE A 9 4.32 13.99 -5.09
C PHE A 9 2.91 14.18 -5.64
N ALA A 10 2.81 14.94 -6.73
CA ALA A 10 1.55 15.14 -7.47
C ALA A 10 1.26 13.99 -8.45
N ASP A 11 2.28 13.25 -8.87
CA ASP A 11 2.19 12.14 -9.82
C ASP A 11 3.25 11.07 -9.48
N LEU A 12 2.82 9.81 -9.47
CA LEU A 12 3.62 8.63 -9.19
C LEU A 12 3.74 7.70 -10.42
N SER A 13 3.24 8.10 -11.59
CA SER A 13 3.25 7.28 -12.82
C SER A 13 4.63 6.80 -13.28
N GLY A 14 5.71 7.50 -12.86
CA GLY A 14 7.10 7.14 -13.15
C GLY A 14 7.83 6.45 -12.01
N TYR A 15 7.13 5.99 -10.98
CA TYR A 15 7.73 5.42 -9.77
C TYR A 15 7.27 3.99 -9.53
N GLN A 16 8.12 3.25 -8.83
CA GLN A 16 7.74 2.00 -8.18
C GLN A 16 7.67 2.26 -6.68
N VAL A 17 6.60 1.83 -6.04
CA VAL A 17 6.38 2.04 -4.61
C VAL A 17 6.44 0.71 -3.88
N TYR A 18 7.27 0.63 -2.85
CA TYR A 18 7.28 -0.46 -1.90
C TYR A 18 6.79 0.02 -0.52
N ALA A 19 5.76 -0.63 0.01
CA ALA A 19 5.19 -0.31 1.32
C ALA A 19 5.25 -1.51 2.26
N CYS A 20 5.67 -1.28 3.51
CA CYS A 20 5.76 -2.31 4.54
C CYS A 20 5.19 -1.79 5.86
N GLY A 21 4.28 -2.55 6.49
CA GLY A 21 3.62 -2.10 7.71
C GLY A 21 2.32 -2.84 8.02
N ALA A 22 1.53 -2.28 8.94
CA ALA A 22 0.22 -2.85 9.28
C ALA A 22 -0.68 -2.93 8.03
N PRO A 23 -1.54 -3.97 7.89
CA PRO A 23 -2.37 -4.17 6.69
C PRO A 23 -3.17 -2.94 6.28
N VAL A 24 -3.89 -2.33 7.23
CA VAL A 24 -4.67 -1.11 7.00
C VAL A 24 -3.82 0.06 6.49
N MET A 25 -2.56 0.16 6.92
CA MET A 25 -1.66 1.21 6.43
C MET A 25 -1.22 0.95 4.99
N VAL A 26 -0.92 -0.30 4.67
CA VAL A 26 -0.52 -0.73 3.32
C VAL A 26 -1.68 -0.56 2.34
N ASP A 27 -2.89 -0.96 2.73
CA ASP A 27 -4.08 -0.85 1.90
C ASP A 27 -4.43 0.61 1.61
N ASN A 28 -4.44 1.45 2.64
CA ASN A 28 -4.67 2.89 2.47
C ASN A 28 -3.61 3.55 1.57
N ALA A 29 -2.35 3.11 1.67
CA ALA A 29 -1.28 3.62 0.81
C ALA A 29 -1.49 3.18 -0.65
N ARG A 30 -1.82 1.91 -0.90
CA ARG A 30 -2.13 1.39 -2.23
C ARG A 30 -3.24 2.18 -2.89
N ASP A 31 -4.38 2.28 -2.22
CA ASP A 31 -5.57 2.95 -2.75
C ASP A 31 -5.28 4.41 -3.06
N SER A 32 -4.62 5.11 -2.12
CA SER A 32 -4.31 6.53 -2.31
C SER A 32 -3.33 6.77 -3.46
N PHE A 33 -2.30 5.94 -3.60
CA PHE A 33 -1.30 6.14 -4.65
C PHE A 33 -1.82 5.77 -6.04
N VAL A 34 -2.54 4.65 -6.14
CA VAL A 34 -3.14 4.21 -7.40
C VAL A 34 -4.24 5.18 -7.84
N GLN A 35 -5.19 5.48 -6.95
CA GLN A 35 -6.38 6.25 -7.33
C GLN A 35 -6.13 7.77 -7.40
N ALA A 36 -5.29 8.32 -6.51
CA ALA A 36 -5.11 9.77 -6.41
C ALA A 36 -3.81 10.29 -7.03
N ARG A 37 -2.84 9.42 -7.35
CA ARG A 37 -1.51 9.83 -7.85
C ARG A 37 -1.04 9.07 -9.09
N ASN A 38 -1.93 8.37 -9.80
CA ASN A 38 -1.64 7.66 -11.04
C ASN A 38 -0.50 6.62 -10.95
N LEU A 39 -0.28 6.03 -9.77
CA LEU A 39 0.63 4.90 -9.66
C LEU A 39 0.01 3.69 -10.39
N PRO A 40 0.69 3.06 -11.36
CA PRO A 40 0.23 1.81 -11.95
C PRO A 40 0.11 0.72 -10.88
N GLU A 41 -0.97 -0.07 -10.91
CA GLU A 41 -1.24 -1.08 -9.88
C GLU A 41 -0.13 -2.14 -9.79
N ASP A 42 0.47 -2.48 -10.93
CA ASP A 42 1.58 -3.41 -11.08
C ASP A 42 2.91 -2.88 -10.56
N GLU A 43 3.00 -1.57 -10.29
CA GLU A 43 4.18 -0.89 -9.73
C GLU A 43 4.05 -0.64 -8.21
N PHE A 44 3.01 -1.16 -7.56
CA PHE A 44 2.85 -1.16 -6.10
C PHE A 44 3.16 -2.54 -5.49
N PHE A 45 4.25 -2.61 -4.75
CA PHE A 45 4.70 -3.79 -4.02
C PHE A 45 4.51 -3.61 -2.53
N ALA A 46 4.17 -4.67 -1.80
CA ALA A 46 4.02 -4.56 -0.35
C ALA A 46 4.28 -5.84 0.42
N ASP A 47 4.59 -5.64 1.70
CA ASP A 47 4.68 -6.67 2.74
C ASP A 47 3.91 -6.21 3.99
N SER A 48 2.83 -6.89 4.32
CA SER A 48 1.95 -6.53 5.43
C SER A 48 2.26 -7.34 6.68
N PHE A 49 2.38 -6.65 7.81
CA PHE A 49 2.58 -7.27 9.12
C PHE A 49 1.25 -7.80 9.65
N VAL A 50 0.90 -9.01 9.24
CA VAL A 50 -0.27 -9.73 9.77
C VAL A 50 0.15 -10.51 11.02
N TYR A 51 -0.63 -10.44 12.09
CA TYR A 51 -0.41 -11.33 13.23
C TYR A 51 -0.69 -12.77 12.82
N ALA A 52 0.12 -13.71 13.30
CA ALA A 52 -0.03 -15.13 12.94
C ALA A 52 -1.45 -15.67 13.21
N ALA A 53 -2.08 -15.24 14.32
CA ALA A 53 -3.45 -15.63 14.65
C ALA A 53 -4.50 -15.10 13.66
N ASP A 54 -4.27 -13.93 13.07
CA ASP A 54 -5.17 -13.33 12.09
C ASP A 54 -4.96 -13.93 10.69
N ALA A 55 -3.70 -14.25 10.34
CA ALA A 55 -3.35 -14.90 9.07
C ALA A 55 -3.94 -16.33 8.94
N GLU A 56 -3.99 -17.07 10.06
CA GLU A 56 -4.62 -18.40 10.10
C GLU A 56 -6.14 -18.35 9.88
N ALA A 57 -6.81 -17.29 10.35
CA ALA A 57 -8.24 -17.10 10.14
C ALA A 57 -8.59 -16.74 8.69
N GLU A 58 -7.73 -15.99 8.00
CA GLU A 58 -7.94 -15.58 6.59
C GLU A 58 -7.69 -16.74 5.61
N THR A 59 -6.80 -17.66 5.94
CA THR A 59 -6.51 -18.87 5.12
C THR A 59 -7.58 -19.96 5.27
N ALA A 60 -8.35 -19.92 6.36
CA ALA A 60 -9.38 -20.91 6.68
C ALA A 60 -10.78 -20.55 6.14
N ALA A 61 -10.95 -19.35 5.57
CA ALA A 61 -12.19 -18.86 4.97
C ALA A 61 -12.19 -19.04 3.44
#